data_AF-A0A7Y5Q443-F1
#
_entry.id   AF-A0A7Y5Q443-F1
#
_cell.length_a   1.000
_cell.length_b   1.000
_cell.length_c   1.000
_cell.angle_alpha   90.00
_cell.angle_beta   90.00
_cell.angle_gamma   90.00
#
_symmetry.space_group_name_H-M   'P 1'
#
loop_
_entity.id
_entity.type
_entity.pdbx_description
1 polymer ?
#
loop_
_entity_poly.entity_id
_entity_poly.type
_entity_poly.pdbx_seq_one_letter_code
_entity_poly.pdbx_strand_id
1 'polypeptide(L)'
;FQDPDKANVPNQVVAHLGELQSPWDVKAFIFRQVNVEYTPRGQQTVEIPGFAVRLPDAVGPAETQHIEVFSRICPHLGCIFNFETEPDVVQRNYGGFRPPGPVFACPCHLSIYDLNQDGKVISGPAPRPPYKFEFKIDGDSVVVTAPPGGLA
;
A
#
# COMPACT_ATOMS: atom_id res chain seq x y z
N PHE A 1 -18.37 14.66 -21.22
CA PHE A 1 -17.87 15.89 -20.56
C PHE A 1 -17.19 15.47 -19.28
N GLN A 2 -15.89 15.70 -19.15
CA GLN A 2 -15.15 15.47 -17.92
C GLN A 2 -15.27 16.75 -17.09
N ASP A 3 -15.66 16.62 -15.82
CA ASP A 3 -15.81 17.75 -14.92
C ASP A 3 -14.43 18.44 -14.74
N PRO A 4 -14.31 19.76 -14.99
CA PRO A 4 -13.04 20.48 -14.92
C PRO A 4 -12.38 20.43 -13.54
N ASP A 5 -13.14 20.14 -12.48
CA ASP A 5 -12.63 20.00 -11.10
C ASP A 5 -12.23 18.56 -10.75
N LYS A 6 -12.55 17.60 -11.62
CA LYS A 6 -12.28 16.20 -11.33
C LYS A 6 -10.81 15.87 -11.59
N ALA A 7 -10.16 15.33 -10.55
CA ALA A 7 -8.83 14.76 -10.65
C ALA A 7 -8.73 13.79 -11.84
N ASN A 8 -7.66 13.93 -12.62
CA ASN A 8 -7.32 12.94 -13.62
C ASN A 8 -6.52 11.83 -12.96
N VAL A 9 -7.15 10.67 -12.82
CA VAL A 9 -6.59 9.49 -12.20
C VAL A 9 -6.40 8.43 -13.29
N PRO A 10 -5.29 8.47 -14.05
CA PRO A 10 -5.07 7.46 -15.07
C PRO A 10 -4.85 6.10 -14.40
N ASN A 11 -5.44 5.06 -14.99
CA ASN A 11 -5.11 3.68 -14.66
C ASN A 11 -3.60 3.50 -14.78
N GLN A 12 -2.97 2.94 -13.75
CA GLN A 12 -1.52 2.75 -13.69
C GLN A 12 -1.21 1.30 -13.43
N VAL A 13 -0.39 0.70 -14.31
CA VAL A 13 0.20 -0.62 -14.06
C VAL A 13 1.25 -0.44 -12.96
N VAL A 14 1.08 -1.16 -11.85
CA VAL A 14 1.94 -1.04 -10.67
C VAL A 14 2.82 -2.25 -10.43
N ALA A 15 2.45 -3.40 -11.00
CA ALA A 15 3.20 -4.64 -10.98
C ALA A 15 2.72 -5.56 -12.10
N HIS A 16 3.55 -6.53 -12.46
CA HIS A 16 3.14 -7.70 -13.25
C HIS A 16 3.02 -8.94 -12.35
N LEU A 17 2.12 -9.87 -12.68
CA LEU A 17 1.92 -11.12 -11.94
C LEU A 17 3.20 -11.97 -11.86
N GLY A 18 4.09 -11.85 -12.84
CA GLY A 18 5.41 -12.49 -12.82
C GLY A 18 6.35 -11.96 -11.72
N GLU A 19 6.07 -10.79 -11.15
CA GLU A 19 6.81 -10.22 -10.01
C GLU A 19 6.21 -10.62 -8.65
N LEU A 20 5.04 -11.28 -8.65
CA LEU A 20 4.21 -11.56 -7.47
C LEU A 20 3.77 -13.03 -7.44
N GLN A 21 4.73 -13.96 -7.57
CA GLN A 21 4.44 -15.39 -7.77
C GLN A 21 4.33 -16.16 -6.46
N SER A 22 5.18 -15.82 -5.49
CA SER A 22 5.29 -16.51 -4.22
C SER A 22 4.53 -15.76 -3.12
N PRO A 23 3.99 -16.47 -2.11
CA PRO A 23 3.49 -15.82 -0.91
C PRO A 23 4.55 -14.88 -0.35
N TRP A 24 4.11 -13.66 -0.02
CA TRP A 24 4.92 -12.56 0.49
C TRP A 24 5.82 -11.84 -0.53
N ASP A 25 5.71 -12.15 -1.83
CA ASP A 25 6.31 -11.29 -2.85
C ASP A 25 5.71 -9.89 -2.78
N VAL A 26 6.58 -8.87 -2.89
CA VAL A 26 6.19 -7.47 -2.83
C VAL A 26 6.81 -6.68 -3.96
N LYS A 27 6.00 -5.81 -4.57
CA LYS A 27 6.44 -4.80 -5.53
C LYS A 27 6.14 -3.42 -5.00
N ALA A 28 7.20 -2.62 -4.78
CA ALA A 28 7.06 -1.20 -4.50
C ALA A 28 6.76 -0.41 -5.77
N PHE A 29 5.88 0.57 -5.68
CA PHE A 29 5.55 1.49 -6.77
C PHE A 29 5.22 2.89 -6.24
N ILE A 30 5.13 3.86 -7.16
CA ILE A 30 4.60 5.21 -6.92
C ILE A 30 3.38 5.40 -7.80
N PHE A 31 2.23 5.66 -7.19
CA PHE A 31 1.02 6.09 -7.90
C PHE A 31 1.02 7.60 -8.07
N ARG A 32 0.69 8.07 -9.27
CA ARG A 32 0.66 9.50 -9.60
C ARG A 32 -0.75 9.94 -9.93
N GLN A 33 -1.23 10.97 -9.26
CA GLN A 33 -2.52 11.60 -9.55
C GLN A 33 -2.32 13.06 -9.88
N VAL A 34 -2.95 13.54 -10.95
CA VAL A 34 -2.92 14.95 -11.34
C VAL A 34 -4.25 15.60 -10.98
N ASN A 35 -4.20 16.53 -10.03
CA ASN A 35 -5.33 17.34 -9.60
C ASN A 35 -5.26 18.71 -10.29
N VAL A 36 -6.40 19.21 -10.73
CA VAL A 36 -6.54 20.60 -11.16
C VAL A 36 -6.66 21.46 -9.90
N GLU A 37 -5.89 22.54 -9.84
CA GLU A 37 -5.91 23.46 -8.70
C GLU A 37 -6.14 24.90 -9.13
N TYR A 38 -6.91 25.63 -8.33
CA TYR A 38 -7.16 27.06 -8.50
C TYR A 38 -6.02 27.92 -7.95
N THR A 39 -4.79 27.55 -8.28
CA THR A 39 -3.58 28.30 -7.95
C THR A 39 -2.87 28.72 -9.25
N PRO A 40 -1.91 29.66 -9.22
CA PRO A 40 -1.14 30.01 -10.42
C PRO A 40 -0.40 28.83 -11.07
N ARG A 41 -0.23 27.71 -10.35
CA ARG A 41 0.36 26.47 -10.89
C ARG A 41 -0.63 25.72 -11.80
N GLY A 42 -1.95 25.89 -11.60
CA GLY A 42 -3.02 25.25 -12.37
C GLY A 42 -3.20 23.75 -12.14
N GLN A 43 -2.13 23.03 -11.80
CA GLN A 43 -2.16 21.58 -11.53
C GLN A 43 -1.17 21.22 -10.41
N GLN A 44 -1.53 20.18 -9.66
CA GLN A 44 -0.67 19.53 -8.68
C GLN A 44 -0.63 18.03 -8.94
N THR A 45 0.59 17.47 -8.94
CA THR A 45 0.78 16.02 -8.95
C THR A 45 0.96 15.52 -7.53
N VAL A 46 0.14 14.57 -7.12
CA VAL A 46 0.26 13.84 -5.86
C VAL A 46 0.92 12.50 -6.16
N GLU A 47 1.99 12.19 -5.43
CA GLU A 47 2.68 10.90 -5.50
C GLU A 47 2.39 10.09 -4.23
N ILE A 48 1.79 8.90 -4.40
CA ILE A 48 1.42 8.02 -3.30
C ILE A 48 2.24 6.74 -3.42
N PRO A 49 3.22 6.49 -2.54
CA PRO A 49 3.97 5.25 -2.54
C PRO A 49 3.07 4.07 -2.12
N GLY A 50 3.24 2.94 -2.79
CA GLY A 50 2.43 1.76 -2.57
C GLY A 50 3.23 0.46 -2.62
N PHE A 51 2.60 -0.59 -2.11
CA PHE A 51 3.04 -1.98 -2.25
C PHE A 51 1.91 -2.79 -2.89
N ALA A 52 2.21 -3.49 -3.99
CA ALA A 52 1.43 -4.64 -4.42
C ALA A 52 2.06 -5.88 -3.76
N VAL A 53 1.26 -6.65 -3.04
CA VAL A 53 1.72 -7.80 -2.25
C VAL A 53 0.96 -9.04 -2.67
N ARG A 54 1.68 -10.15 -2.87
CA ARG A 54 1.07 -11.48 -2.96
C ARG A 54 0.87 -12.02 -1.54
N LEU A 55 -0.36 -12.05 -1.05
CA LEU A 55 -0.67 -12.66 0.24
C LEU A 55 -0.71 -14.19 0.11
N PRO A 56 -0.52 -14.98 1.18
CA PRO A 56 -0.76 -16.42 1.14
C PRO A 56 -2.20 -16.75 0.72
N ASP A 57 -2.40 -17.89 0.05
CA ASP A 57 -3.71 -18.30 -0.49
C ASP A 57 -4.81 -18.40 0.58
N ALA A 58 -4.44 -18.77 1.82
CA ALA A 58 -5.36 -18.88 2.95
C ALA A 58 -5.84 -17.51 3.49
N VAL A 59 -5.23 -16.42 3.04
CA VAL A 59 -5.48 -15.05 3.52
C VAL A 59 -6.00 -14.17 2.40
N GLY A 60 -5.32 -14.16 1.24
CA GLY A 60 -5.61 -13.23 0.16
C GLY A 60 -6.93 -13.55 -0.58
N PRO A 61 -7.57 -12.55 -1.20
CA PRO A 61 -8.79 -12.75 -1.99
C PRO A 61 -8.50 -13.52 -3.29
N ALA A 62 -9.19 -14.62 -3.55
CA ALA A 62 -8.94 -15.43 -4.76
C ALA A 62 -9.29 -14.66 -6.06
N GLU A 63 -10.27 -13.76 -6.00
CA GLU A 63 -10.72 -12.93 -7.11
C GLU A 63 -9.64 -11.96 -7.62
N THR A 64 -8.69 -11.59 -6.76
CA THR A 64 -7.53 -10.77 -7.12
C THR A 64 -6.25 -11.59 -7.22
N GLN A 65 -6.36 -12.92 -7.37
CA GLN A 65 -5.20 -13.83 -7.35
C GLN A 65 -4.38 -13.71 -6.07
N HIS A 66 -5.06 -13.44 -4.96
CA HIS A 66 -4.51 -13.21 -3.62
C HIS A 66 -3.55 -12.02 -3.55
N ILE A 67 -3.67 -11.08 -4.49
CA ILE A 67 -2.92 -9.83 -4.47
C ILE A 67 -3.74 -8.80 -3.70
N GLU A 68 -3.06 -7.98 -2.92
CA GLU A 68 -3.60 -6.79 -2.28
C GLU A 68 -2.66 -5.62 -2.50
N VAL A 69 -3.21 -4.41 -2.59
CA VAL A 69 -2.44 -3.20 -2.93
C VAL A 69 -2.61 -2.14 -1.85
N PHE A 70 -1.56 -1.88 -1.08
CA PHE A 70 -1.56 -0.99 0.08
C PHE A 70 -0.81 0.32 -0.20
N SER A 71 -1.30 1.42 0.37
CA SER A 71 -0.52 2.65 0.56
C SER A 71 0.59 2.40 1.57
N ARG A 72 1.81 2.87 1.27
CA ARG A 72 2.96 2.81 2.18
C ARG A 72 3.02 3.96 3.18
N ILE A 73 2.05 4.86 3.12
CA ILE A 73 1.96 6.01 4.02
C ILE A 73 1.40 5.54 5.36
N CYS A 74 2.23 5.61 6.40
CA CYS A 74 1.88 5.25 7.76
C CYS A 74 0.68 6.09 8.26
N PRO A 75 -0.42 5.47 8.69
CA PRO A 75 -1.59 6.15 9.24
C PRO A 75 -1.35 6.98 10.50
N HIS A 76 -0.18 6.88 11.14
CA HIS A 76 0.16 7.70 12.30
C HIS A 76 0.44 9.15 11.87
N LEU A 77 1.59 9.39 11.22
CA LEU A 77 2.06 10.72 10.84
C LEU A 77 2.70 10.77 9.44
N GLY A 78 2.37 9.80 8.57
CA GLY A 78 2.71 9.87 7.14
C GLY A 78 4.08 9.36 6.72
N CYS A 79 4.90 8.81 7.62
CA CYS A 79 6.15 8.16 7.23
C CYS A 79 5.94 6.98 6.27
N ILE A 80 6.94 6.68 5.45
CA ILE A 80 6.91 5.50 4.59
C ILE A 80 7.36 4.28 5.39
N PHE A 81 6.53 3.24 5.46
CA PHE A 81 6.90 2.00 6.13
C PHE A 81 7.59 1.00 5.20
N ASN A 82 8.28 0.04 5.83
CA ASN A 82 8.98 -1.06 5.17
C ASN A 82 8.13 -2.32 5.17
N PHE A 83 8.51 -3.28 4.34
CA PHE A 83 8.04 -4.66 4.43
C PHE A 83 9.16 -5.51 5.03
N GLU A 84 8.89 -6.17 6.15
CA GLU A 84 9.87 -6.94 6.90
C GLU A 84 9.37 -8.38 7.02
N THR A 85 10.13 -9.33 6.48
CA THR A 85 9.79 -10.76 6.50
C THR A 85 10.37 -11.48 7.72
N GLU A 86 11.41 -10.93 8.33
CA GLU A 86 12.17 -11.56 9.40
C GLU A 86 11.76 -11.04 10.79
N PRO A 87 11.10 -11.85 11.64
CA PRO A 87 10.66 -11.41 12.96
C PRO A 87 11.80 -10.92 13.85
N ASP A 88 13.01 -11.45 13.68
CA ASP A 88 14.22 -10.99 14.38
C ASP A 88 14.61 -9.56 14.02
N VAL A 89 14.49 -9.19 12.73
CA VAL A 89 14.76 -7.82 12.27
C VAL A 89 13.73 -6.88 12.87
N VAL A 90 12.46 -7.27 12.86
CA VAL A 90 11.38 -6.48 13.44
C VAL A 90 11.60 -6.27 14.94
N GLN A 91 11.89 -7.34 15.68
CA GLN A 91 12.15 -7.27 17.12
C GLN A 91 13.32 -6.34 17.46
N ARG A 92 14.44 -6.44 16.72
CA ARG A 92 15.62 -5.61 16.97
C ARG A 92 15.40 -4.14 16.62
N ASN A 93 14.71 -3.86 15.52
CA ASN A 93 14.65 -2.51 14.94
C ASN A 93 13.35 -1.75 15.27
N TYR A 94 12.31 -2.44 15.75
CA TYR A 94 10.97 -1.87 15.94
C TYR A 94 10.41 -2.11 17.34
N GLY A 95 11.20 -1.77 18.37
CA GLY A 95 10.71 -1.66 19.75
C GLY A 95 10.53 -2.98 20.50
N GLY A 96 11.24 -4.04 20.11
CA GLY A 96 11.23 -5.32 20.83
C GLY A 96 10.06 -6.25 20.52
N PHE A 97 9.09 -5.81 19.71
CA PHE A 97 7.96 -6.61 19.30
C PHE A 97 8.37 -7.66 18.26
N ARG A 98 8.02 -8.92 18.50
CA ARG A 98 8.28 -10.03 17.56
C ARG A 98 6.97 -10.43 16.87
N PRO A 99 6.80 -10.13 15.56
CA PRO A 99 5.58 -10.51 14.84
C PRO A 99 5.54 -12.02 14.56
N PRO A 100 4.34 -12.57 14.31
CA PRO A 100 4.16 -13.98 13.97
C PRO A 100 4.55 -14.32 12.51
N GLY A 101 4.87 -13.32 11.69
CA GLY A 101 5.22 -13.48 10.28
C GLY A 101 5.60 -12.15 9.63
N PRO A 102 5.60 -12.06 8.28
CA PRO A 102 5.87 -10.83 7.55
C PRO A 102 4.89 -9.72 7.88
N VAL A 103 5.40 -8.51 8.05
CA VAL A 103 4.65 -7.33 8.47
C VAL A 103 5.06 -6.10 7.69
N PHE A 104 4.19 -5.09 7.69
CA PHE A 104 4.64 -3.73 7.46
C PHE A 104 5.13 -3.12 8.76
N ALA A 105 6.29 -2.45 8.72
CA ALA A 105 6.91 -1.88 9.92
C ALA A 105 7.35 -0.43 9.65
N CYS A 106 6.78 0.51 10.42
CA CYS A 106 7.08 1.93 10.30
C CYS A 106 8.23 2.32 11.24
N PRO A 107 9.38 2.79 10.72
CA PRO A 107 10.57 3.05 11.54
C PRO A 107 10.45 4.31 12.40
N CYS A 108 9.50 5.20 12.12
CA CYS A 108 9.40 6.50 12.80
C CYS A 108 8.87 6.40 14.23
N HIS A 109 7.78 5.65 14.42
CA HIS A 109 7.12 5.51 15.73
C HIS A 109 6.72 4.05 16.00
N LEU A 110 7.37 3.11 15.31
CA LEU A 110 7.32 1.68 15.58
C LEU A 110 5.91 1.06 15.46
N SER A 111 5.07 1.63 14.58
CA SER A 111 3.81 0.98 14.21
C SER A 111 4.06 -0.25 13.34
N ILE A 112 3.40 -1.34 13.67
CA ILE A 112 3.53 -2.63 12.98
C ILE A 112 2.14 -3.10 12.54
N TYR A 113 2.04 -3.58 11.31
CA TYR A 113 0.80 -3.99 10.67
C TYR A 113 0.86 -5.45 10.20
N ASP A 114 -0.09 -6.26 10.63
CA ASP A 114 -0.21 -7.68 10.27
C ASP A 114 -0.96 -7.86 8.95
N LEU A 115 -0.27 -8.36 7.94
CA LEU A 115 -0.86 -8.59 6.62
C LEU A 115 -1.77 -9.82 6.58
N ASN A 116 -1.66 -10.73 7.56
CA ASN A 116 -2.60 -11.85 7.69
C ASN A 116 -3.99 -11.40 8.18
N GLN A 117 -4.08 -10.17 8.69
CA GLN A 117 -5.30 -9.57 9.24
C GLN A 117 -5.59 -8.23 8.57
N ASP A 118 -5.50 -8.16 7.24
CA ASP A 118 -5.84 -6.98 6.43
C ASP A 118 -5.10 -5.69 6.88
N GLY A 119 -3.84 -5.82 7.28
CA GLY A 119 -3.02 -4.70 7.74
C GLY A 119 -3.35 -4.19 9.14
N LYS A 120 -4.01 -5.01 9.98
CA LYS A 120 -4.33 -4.67 11.37
C LYS A 120 -3.11 -4.16 12.13
N VAL A 121 -3.28 -3.07 12.87
CA VAL A 121 -2.26 -2.55 13.78
C VAL A 121 -2.08 -3.52 14.94
N ILE A 122 -0.87 -4.07 15.09
CA ILE A 122 -0.52 -5.01 16.18
C ILE A 122 0.50 -4.43 17.16
N SER A 123 1.11 -3.30 16.83
CA SER A 123 1.98 -2.53 17.72
C SER A 123 2.06 -1.06 17.29
N GLY A 124 2.46 -0.18 18.22
CA GLY A 124 2.69 1.24 18.00
C GLY A 124 1.43 2.12 17.95
N PRO A 125 1.58 3.43 17.67
CA PRO A 125 0.53 4.44 17.87
C PRO A 125 -0.41 4.66 16.68
N ALA A 126 -0.23 3.97 15.55
CA ALA A 126 -1.11 4.16 14.40
C ALA A 126 -2.57 3.83 14.75
N PRO A 127 -3.54 4.73 14.45
CA PRO A 127 -4.92 4.56 14.92
C PRO A 127 -5.75 3.59 14.06
N ARG A 128 -5.21 3.15 12.92
CA ARG A 128 -5.91 2.32 11.93
C ARG A 128 -4.93 1.57 11.02
N PRO A 129 -5.41 0.56 10.27
CA PRO A 129 -4.67 -0.06 9.17
C PRO A 129 -4.26 0.91 8.06
N PRO A 130 -3.24 0.58 7.24
CA PRO A 130 -2.91 1.29 6.02
C PRO A 130 -4.10 1.29 5.05
N TYR A 131 -4.24 2.34 4.26
CA TYR A 131 -5.28 2.36 3.23
C TYR A 131 -4.90 1.46 2.06
N LYS A 132 -5.90 0.90 1.38
CA LYS A 132 -5.74 0.10 0.17
C LYS A 132 -6.14 0.89 -1.06
N PHE A 133 -5.45 0.66 -2.17
CA PHE A 133 -5.79 1.20 -3.47
C PHE A 133 -6.96 0.40 -4.07
N GLU A 134 -7.80 1.05 -4.87
CA GLU A 134 -8.68 0.31 -5.78
C GLU A 134 -7.86 -0.16 -6.97
N PHE A 135 -7.96 -1.44 -7.30
CA PHE A 135 -7.20 -2.03 -8.40
C PHE A 135 -8.00 -3.17 -9.05
N LYS A 136 -7.49 -3.59 -10.21
CA LYS A 136 -7.95 -4.79 -10.92
C LYS A 136 -6.75 -5.56 -11.47
N ILE A 137 -6.97 -6.83 -11.76
CA ILE A 137 -6.06 -7.60 -12.60
C ILE A 137 -6.52 -7.52 -14.06
N ASP A 138 -5.62 -7.16 -14.96
CA ASP A 138 -5.87 -7.04 -16.40
C ASP A 138 -4.80 -7.82 -17.17
N GLY A 139 -5.13 -9.05 -17.58
CA GLY A 139 -4.15 -9.98 -18.14
C GLY A 139 -3.05 -10.32 -17.13
N ASP A 140 -1.82 -9.92 -17.43
CA ASP A 140 -0.66 -10.11 -16.54
C ASP A 140 -0.45 -8.96 -15.55
N SER A 141 -1.25 -7.90 -15.63
CA SER A 141 -0.94 -6.62 -15.01
C SER A 141 -1.82 -6.37 -13.79
N VAL A 142 -1.21 -5.88 -12.70
CA VAL A 142 -1.91 -5.29 -11.56
C VAL A 142 -2.09 -3.81 -11.87
N VAL A 143 -3.35 -3.38 -12.03
CA VAL A 143 -3.69 -2.02 -12.47
C VAL A 143 -4.44 -1.29 -11.37
N VAL A 144 -3.84 -0.24 -10.81
CA VAL A 144 -4.52 0.66 -9.87
C VAL A 144 -5.45 1.59 -10.64
N THR A 145 -6.70 1.69 -10.20
CA THR A 145 -7.79 2.45 -10.84
C THR A 145 -8.20 3.69 -10.04
N ALA A 146 -7.89 3.73 -8.73
CA ALA A 146 -8.16 4.88 -7.88
C ALA A 146 -7.12 5.00 -6.75
N PRO A 147 -6.89 6.22 -6.21
CA PRO A 147 -6.07 6.40 -5.02
C PRO A 147 -6.64 5.63 -3.82
N PRO A 148 -5.87 5.46 -2.74
CA PRO A 148 -6.35 4.80 -1.53
C PRO A 148 -7.48 5.59 -0.88
N GLY A 149 -8.57 4.90 -0.53
CA GLY A 149 -9.72 5.54 0.11
C GLY A 149 -9.31 6.25 1.41
N GLY A 150 -9.65 7.53 1.57
CA GLY A 150 -9.38 8.30 2.79
C GLY A 150 -8.04 9.07 2.85
N LEU A 151 -7.28 9.14 1.75
CA LEU A 151 -6.17 10.08 1.54
C LEU A 151 -6.54 11.31 0.67
N ALA A 152 -7.82 11.42 0.29
CA ALA A 152 -8.36 12.54 -0.48
C ALA A 152 -8.67 13.74 0.42
#